data_AF-A0A139PIL1-F1
#
_entry.id   AF-A0A139PIL1-F1
#
_cell.length_a   1.000
_cell.length_b   1.000
_cell.length_c   1.000
_cell.angle_alpha   90.00
_cell.angle_beta   90.00
_cell.angle_gamma   90.00
#
_symmetry.space_group_name_H-M   'P 1'
#
loop_
_entity.id
_entity.type
_entity.pdbx_description
1 polymer ?
#
loop_
_entity_poly.entity_id
_entity_poly.type
_entity_poly.pdbx_seq_one_letter_code
_entity_poly.pdbx_strand_id
1 'polypeptide(L)'
;MFQKLDIDKEFLSKLSLKNKHFNGNNGSFDIDYIIKNTTINQYFNKQQQAETVLGFGSSLRLDDFYYYSITVDFNDGYYFKERVSN
;
A
#
# COMPACT_ATOMS: atom_id res chain seq x y z
N MET A 1 0.57 2.18 -10.89
CA MET A 1 -0.56 1.31 -10.44
C MET A 1 -1.88 2.07 -10.38
N PHE A 2 -1.87 3.36 -10.02
CA PHE A 2 -3.05 4.23 -9.85
C PHE A 2 -3.98 4.37 -11.06
N GLN A 3 -3.54 4.09 -12.28
CA GLN A 3 -4.43 4.11 -13.45
C GLN A 3 -5.30 2.85 -13.59
N LYS A 4 -5.03 1.79 -12.82
CA LYS A 4 -5.71 0.50 -12.94
C LYS A 4 -6.40 0.03 -11.66
N LEU A 5 -6.13 0.68 -10.53
CA LEU A 5 -6.61 0.27 -9.22
C LEU A 5 -7.49 1.37 -8.65
N ASP A 6 -8.80 1.11 -8.56
CA ASP A 6 -9.73 1.96 -7.84
C ASP A 6 -9.74 1.57 -6.36
N ILE A 7 -9.53 2.56 -5.49
CA ILE A 7 -9.45 2.40 -4.05
C ILE A 7 -10.54 3.26 -3.43
N ASP A 8 -11.68 2.63 -3.16
CA ASP A 8 -12.82 3.26 -2.53
C ASP A 8 -13.12 2.64 -1.16
N LYS A 9 -14.15 3.18 -0.50
CA LYS A 9 -14.58 2.69 0.82
C LYS A 9 -15.06 1.24 0.78
N GLU A 10 -15.65 0.81 -0.33
CA GLU A 10 -16.17 -0.56 -0.48
C GLU A 10 -15.01 -1.56 -0.63
N PHE A 11 -13.99 -1.21 -1.40
CA PHE A 11 -12.76 -1.97 -1.52
C PHE A 11 -12.07 -2.10 -0.15
N LEU A 12 -11.85 -0.97 0.53
CA LEU A 12 -11.15 -0.93 1.82
C LEU A 12 -11.89 -1.70 2.92
N SER A 13 -13.23 -1.68 2.93
CA SER A 13 -14.02 -2.35 3.97
C SER A 13 -13.95 -3.88 3.91
N LYS A 14 -13.55 -4.45 2.78
CA LYS A 14 -13.40 -5.89 2.55
C LYS A 14 -12.00 -6.41 2.91
N LEU A 15 -11.04 -5.52 3.18
CA LEU A 15 -9.65 -5.92 3.40
C LEU A 15 -9.39 -6.38 4.83
N SER A 16 -8.51 -7.37 4.97
CA SER A 16 -8.06 -7.84 6.28
C SER A 16 -6.89 -6.99 6.76
N LEU A 17 -7.05 -6.29 7.88
CA LEU A 17 -6.00 -5.47 8.48
C LEU A 17 -4.86 -6.36 8.99
N LYS A 18 -3.64 -6.11 8.54
CA LYS A 18 -2.41 -6.74 9.01
C LYS A 18 -1.76 -5.94 10.13
N ASN A 19 -1.54 -4.65 9.88
CA ASN A 19 -0.85 -3.78 10.80
C ASN A 19 -1.32 -2.32 10.63
N LYS A 20 -1.16 -1.52 11.68
CA LYS A 20 -1.33 -0.07 11.61
C LYS A 20 -0.37 0.61 12.58
N HIS A 21 0.18 1.73 12.15
CA HIS A 21 1.11 2.53 12.94
C HIS A 21 0.88 4.02 12.68
N PHE A 22 1.07 4.83 13.71
CA PHE A 22 1.01 6.29 13.65
C PHE A 22 2.15 6.88 14.47
N ASN A 23 2.90 7.81 13.87
CA ASN A 23 3.95 8.56 14.52
C ASN A 23 3.47 9.97 14.85
N GLY A 24 3.22 10.24 16.14
CA GLY A 24 2.78 11.54 16.61
C GLY A 24 3.79 12.68 16.43
N ASN A 25 5.07 12.37 16.24
CA ASN A 25 6.11 13.40 16.13
C ASN A 25 6.13 14.10 14.77
N ASN A 26 5.81 13.37 13.70
CA ASN A 26 5.86 13.89 12.32
C ASN A 26 4.58 13.61 11.52
N GLY A 27 3.55 13.06 12.17
CA GLY A 27 2.28 12.73 11.54
C GLY A 27 2.37 11.61 10.50
N SER A 28 3.47 10.86 10.43
CA SER A 28 3.59 9.72 9.50
C SER A 28 2.70 8.57 9.95
N PHE A 29 2.11 7.83 9.02
CA PHE A 29 1.33 6.64 9.33
C PHE A 29 1.57 5.53 8.33
N ASP A 30 1.26 4.31 8.72
CA ASP A 30 1.25 3.14 7.86
C ASP A 30 0.06 2.26 8.22
N ILE A 31 -0.64 1.74 7.22
CA ILE A 31 -1.76 0.79 7.36
C ILE A 31 -1.56 -0.30 6.32
N ASP A 32 -1.35 -1.51 6.79
CA ASP A 32 -1.09 -2.68 5.95
C ASP A 32 -2.29 -3.61 5.96
N TYR A 33 -2.63 -4.12 4.78
CA TYR A 33 -3.68 -5.10 4.59
C TYR A 33 -3.15 -6.36 3.92
N ILE A 34 -3.59 -7.53 4.39
CA ILE A 34 -3.40 -8.79 3.65
C ILE A 34 -4.52 -8.89 2.63
N ILE A 35 -4.16 -9.03 1.36
CA ILE A 35 -5.11 -9.11 0.25
C ILE A 35 -4.76 -10.25 -0.71
N LYS A 36 -5.79 -10.70 -1.43
CA LYS A 36 -5.67 -11.51 -2.64
C LYS A 36 -6.45 -10.79 -3.74
N ASN A 37 -5.74 -10.06 -4.60
CA ASN A 37 -6.36 -9.19 -5.60
C ASN A 37 -5.84 -9.51 -7.00
N THR A 38 -6.73 -9.93 -7.88
CA THR A 38 -6.38 -10.35 -9.24
C THR A 38 -5.77 -9.22 -10.06
N THR A 39 -6.27 -7.99 -9.94
CA THR A 39 -5.75 -6.81 -10.66
C THR A 39 -4.31 -6.50 -10.26
N ILE A 40 -4.01 -6.46 -8.96
CA ILE A 40 -2.66 -6.23 -8.44
C ILE A 40 -1.73 -7.38 -8.85
N ASN A 41 -2.18 -8.62 -8.68
CA ASN A 41 -1.39 -9.81 -9.03
C ASN A 41 -1.06 -9.84 -10.54
N GLN A 42 -2.03 -9.53 -11.41
CA GLN A 42 -1.80 -9.43 -12.86
C GLN A 42 -0.84 -8.28 -13.22
N TYR A 43 -0.96 -7.13 -12.56
CA TYR A 43 -0.08 -5.98 -12.81
C TYR A 43 1.40 -6.34 -12.54
N PHE A 44 1.66 -7.13 -11.50
CA PHE A 44 3.01 -7.55 -11.11
C PHE A 44 3.42 -8.93 -11.65
N ASN A 45 2.65 -9.51 -12.58
CA ASN A 45 2.90 -10.83 -13.16
C ASN A 45 3.06 -11.94 -12.11
N LYS A 46 2.18 -11.96 -11.10
CA LYS A 46 2.11 -12.96 -10.03
C LYS A 46 0.94 -13.92 -10.24
N GLN A 47 0.95 -15.03 -9.51
CA GLN A 47 -0.18 -15.97 -9.51
C GLN A 47 -1.47 -15.27 -9.06
N GLN A 48 -2.61 -15.61 -9.66
CA GLN A 48 -3.88 -14.90 -9.39
C GLN A 48 -4.30 -14.93 -7.92
N GLN A 49 -3.96 -16.00 -7.19
CA GLN A 49 -4.27 -16.17 -5.77
C GLN A 49 -3.08 -15.88 -4.83
N ALA A 50 -2.00 -15.27 -5.35
CA ALA A 50 -0.90 -14.85 -4.52
C ALA A 50 -1.40 -13.88 -3.45
N GLU A 51 -1.01 -14.16 -2.20
CA GLU A 51 -1.22 -13.25 -1.09
C GLU A 51 -0.18 -12.13 -1.18
N THR A 52 -0.61 -10.91 -0.92
CA THR A 52 0.25 -9.74 -0.90
C THR A 52 -0.17 -8.81 0.21
N VAL A 53 0.78 -8.03 0.70
CA VAL A 53 0.54 -6.91 1.60
C VAL A 53 0.33 -5.67 0.75
N LEU A 54 -0.84 -5.05 0.86
CA LEU A 54 -1.12 -3.73 0.31
C LEU A 54 -1.05 -2.71 1.45
N GLY A 55 -0.09 -1.81 1.38
CA GLY A 55 0.12 -0.78 2.39
C GLY A 55 -0.27 0.61 1.90
N PHE A 56 -0.82 1.39 2.81
CA PHE A 56 -1.10 2.81 2.65
C PHE A 56 -0.36 3.56 3.74
N GLY A 57 0.43 4.55 3.37
CA GLY A 57 1.18 5.28 4.37
C GLY A 57 1.54 6.68 3.96
N SER A 58 2.16 7.38 4.88
CA SER A 58 2.75 8.68 4.67
C SER A 58 4.09 8.77 5.36
N SER A 59 4.92 9.68 4.91
CA SER A 59 6.23 9.90 5.52
C SER A 59 6.70 11.32 5.28
N LEU A 60 7.36 11.88 6.30
CA LEU A 60 8.10 13.13 6.19
C LEU A 60 9.56 12.79 5.85
N ARG A 61 10.04 13.32 4.73
CA ARG A 61 11.46 13.20 4.35
C ARG A 61 12.30 14.22 5.12
N LEU A 62 13.62 14.03 5.08
CA LEU A 62 14.60 14.93 5.72
C LEU A 62 14.63 16.36 5.13
N ASP A 63 14.06 16.56 3.94
CA ASP A 63 13.88 17.86 3.28
C ASP A 63 12.49 18.46 3.54
N ASP A 64 11.86 18.11 4.66
CA ASP A 64 10.49 18.49 5.06
C ASP A 64 9.40 18.16 4.04
N PHE A 65 9.70 17.27 3.09
CA PHE A 65 8.75 16.84 2.09
C PHE A 65 7.86 15.71 2.62
N TYR A 66 6.58 16.03 2.84
CA TYR A 66 5.56 15.07 3.23
C TYR A 66 4.93 14.42 2.00
N TYR A 67 4.88 13.10 1.96
CA TYR A 67 4.25 12.37 0.86
C TYR A 67 3.38 11.24 1.37
N TYR A 68 2.41 10.85 0.55
CA TYR A 68 1.63 9.63 0.71
C TYR A 68 2.20 8.54 -0.18
N SER A 69 1.98 7.29 0.17
CA SER A 69 2.43 6.18 -0.66
C SER A 69 1.51 4.98 -0.59
N ILE A 70 1.50 4.24 -1.69
CA ILE A 70 0.96 2.88 -1.75
C ILE A 70 2.14 1.93 -1.90
N THR A 71 2.13 0.86 -1.12
CA THR A 71 3.13 -0.21 -1.16
C THR A 71 2.49 -1.53 -1.51
N VAL A 72 3.21 -2.37 -2.24
CA VAL A 72 2.83 -3.76 -2.52
C VAL A 72 4.03 -4.65 -2.22
N ASP A 73 3.86 -5.58 -1.29
CA ASP A 73 4.89 -6.51 -0.84
C ASP A 73 4.35 -7.95 -0.90
N PHE A 74 4.96 -8.78 -1.74
CA PHE A 74 4.59 -10.18 -1.90
C PHE A 74 5.28 -11.11 -0.89
N ASN A 75 6.13 -10.56 0.00
CA ASN A 75 7.00 -11.29 0.93
C ASN A 75 7.93 -12.31 0.23
N ASP A 76 8.20 -12.12 -1.06
CA ASP A 76 9.08 -12.98 -1.87
C ASP A 76 10.36 -12.25 -2.32
N GLY A 77 10.69 -11.14 -1.65
CA GLY A 77 11.78 -10.24 -2.01
C GLY A 77 11.38 -9.14 -3.00
N TYR A 78 10.18 -9.21 -3.59
CA TYR A 78 9.63 -8.13 -4.40
C TYR A 78 8.89 -7.09 -3.55
N TYR A 79 9.37 -5.83 -3.61
CA TYR A 79 8.74 -4.69 -2.94
C TYR A 79 8.54 -3.54 -3.93
N PHE A 80 7.31 -3.04 -3.98
CA PHE A 80 6.94 -1.88 -4.77
C PHE A 80 6.44 -0.75 -3.86
N LYS A 81 6.86 0.49 -4.16
CA LYS A 81 6.37 1.71 -3.50
C LYS A 81 6.15 2.81 -4.53
N GLU A 82 4.94 3.30 -4.60
CA GLU A 82 4.58 4.48 -5.40
C GLU A 82 4.27 5.64 -4.46
N ARG A 83 4.91 6.79 -4.68
CA ARG A 83 4.72 8.01 -3.88
C ARG A 83 3.77 8.95 -4.61
N VAL A 84 2.89 9.59 -3.86
CA VAL A 84 1.95 10.62 -4.29
C VAL A 84 2.16 11.85 -3.43
N SER A 85 2.34 12.98 -4.06
CA SER A 85 2.57 14.28 -3.44
C SER A 85 1.96 15.37 -4.32
N ASN A 86 1.59 16.50 -3.71
CA ASN A 86 1.24 17.72 -4.44
C ASN A 86 2.48 18.45 -4.93
#